data_AF-A0A161MPC6-F1
#
_entry.id   AF-A0A161MPC6-F1
#
_cell.length_a   1.000
_cell.length_b   1.000
_cell.length_c   1.000
_cell.angle_alpha   90.00
_cell.angle_beta   90.00
_cell.angle_gamma   90.00
#
_symmetry.space_group_name_H-M   'P 1'
#
loop_
_entity.id
_entity.type
_entity.pdbx_description
1 polymer ?
#
loop_
_entity_poly.entity_id
_entity_poly.type
_entity_poly.pdbx_seq_one_letter_code
_entity_poly.pdbx_strand_id
1 'polypeptide(L)'
;MWKKPPVEPVMRVYVYNVTNADDFLNNGDKPILDELGPYVYVERWEKVNLTFQENGTVTFQQQKIFKFDPEQSVGDVEDMVVVPNIPMLECNITK
;
A
#
# COMPACT_ATOMS: atom_id res chain seq x y z
N MET A 1 3.62 25.70 7.46
CA MET A 1 3.32 25.25 6.07
C MET A 1 4.25 24.14 5.59
N TRP A 2 5.57 24.18 5.80
CA TRP A 2 6.47 23.07 5.38
C TRP A 2 6.43 21.81 6.27
N LYS A 3 6.21 21.98 7.59
CA LYS A 3 6.14 20.87 8.55
C LYS A 3 4.88 19.99 8.37
N LYS A 4 3.76 20.62 8.01
CA LYS A 4 2.47 20.02 7.68
C LYS A 4 2.00 20.65 6.36
N PRO A 5 2.24 20.01 5.20
CA PRO A 5 1.80 20.55 3.93
C PRO A 5 0.27 20.58 3.89
N PRO A 6 -0.34 21.58 3.23
CA PRO A 6 -1.80 21.74 3.19
C PRO A 6 -2.49 20.83 2.18
N VAL A 7 -1.75 20.02 1.43
CA VAL A 7 -2.30 19.07 0.46
C VAL A 7 -2.65 17.75 1.17
N GLU A 8 -3.75 17.15 0.76
CA GLU A 8 -4.19 15.82 1.19
C GLU A 8 -4.05 14.86 0.00
N PRO A 9 -2.93 14.14 -0.14
CA PRO A 9 -2.78 13.15 -1.19
C PRO A 9 -3.80 12.02 -1.03
N VAL A 10 -4.27 11.49 -2.16
CA VAL A 10 -5.20 10.35 -2.18
C VAL A 10 -4.51 9.16 -2.84
N MET A 11 -4.36 8.08 -2.10
CA MET A 11 -3.84 6.80 -2.58
C MET A 11 -5.01 5.90 -2.96
N ARG A 12 -4.95 5.32 -4.17
CA ARG A 12 -5.93 4.34 -4.66
C ARG A 12 -5.22 3.02 -4.86
N VAL A 13 -5.67 1.98 -4.18
CA VAL A 13 -5.10 0.64 -4.25
C VAL A 13 -6.02 -0.25 -5.07
N TYR A 14 -5.45 -0.99 -6.02
CA TYR A 14 -6.13 -1.99 -6.83
C TYR A 14 -5.42 -3.33 -6.60
N VAL A 15 -6.21 -4.38 -6.37
CA VAL A 15 -5.71 -5.72 -6.08
C VAL A 15 -6.16 -6.66 -7.18
N TYR A 16 -5.24 -7.43 -7.75
CA TYR A 16 -5.59 -8.50 -8.69
C TYR A 16 -5.84 -9.79 -7.92
N ASN A 17 -7.12 -10.14 -7.75
CA ASN A 17 -7.57 -11.36 -7.10
C ASN A 17 -7.46 -12.55 -8.05
N VAL A 18 -6.88 -13.66 -7.59
CA VAL A 18 -6.75 -14.89 -8.37
C VAL A 18 -7.98 -15.78 -8.13
N THR A 19 -8.77 -16.03 -9.18
CA THR A 19 -10.02 -16.83 -9.03
C THR A 19 -9.81 -18.33 -9.17
N ASN A 20 -8.73 -18.76 -9.84
CA ASN A 20 -8.41 -20.18 -10.10
C ASN A 20 -7.08 -20.61 -9.44
N ALA A 21 -6.87 -20.24 -8.18
CA ALA A 21 -5.60 -20.48 -7.49
C ALA A 21 -5.22 -21.98 -7.43
N ASP A 22 -6.19 -22.86 -7.19
CA ASP A 22 -5.94 -24.31 -7.11
C ASP A 22 -5.51 -24.90 -8.47
N ASP A 23 -6.16 -24.49 -9.56
CA ASP A 23 -5.82 -24.96 -10.91
C ASP A 23 -4.46 -24.42 -11.37
N PHE A 24 -4.17 -23.16 -11.07
CA PHE A 24 -2.86 -22.56 -11.33
C PHE A 24 -1.73 -23.34 -10.63
N LEU A 25 -1.93 -23.71 -9.35
CA LEU A 25 -0.91 -24.40 -8.55
C LEU A 25 -0.77 -25.88 -8.91
N ASN A 26 -1.87 -26.59 -9.17
CA ASN A 26 -1.86 -28.04 -9.35
C ASN A 26 -1.77 -28.48 -10.82
N ASN A 27 -2.43 -27.75 -11.73
CA ASN A 27 -2.56 -28.14 -13.14
C ASN A 27 -1.62 -27.35 -14.05
N GLY A 28 -1.00 -26.26 -13.54
CA GLY A 28 -0.15 -25.38 -14.32
C GLY A 28 -0.92 -24.48 -15.30
N ASP A 29 -2.22 -24.31 -15.07
CA ASP A 29 -3.07 -23.40 -15.84
C ASP A 29 -2.62 -21.95 -15.65
N LYS A 30 -2.99 -21.05 -16.57
CA LYS A 30 -2.71 -19.62 -16.40
C LYS A 30 -3.61 -19.03 -15.30
N PRO A 31 -3.10 -18.12 -14.45
CA PRO A 31 -3.92 -17.48 -13.44
C PRO A 31 -4.95 -16.55 -14.10
N ILE A 32 -6.18 -16.62 -13.63
CA ILE A 32 -7.30 -15.76 -13.99
C ILE A 32 -7.39 -14.68 -12.91
N LEU A 33 -7.28 -13.43 -13.33
CA LEU A 33 -7.18 -12.27 -12.46
C LEU A 33 -8.42 -11.40 -12.59
N ASP A 34 -9.02 -11.07 -11.45
CA ASP A 34 -10.07 -10.06 -11.34
C ASP A 34 -9.52 -8.85 -10.58
N GLU A 35 -9.63 -7.66 -11.18
CA GLU A 35 -9.22 -6.41 -10.53
C GLU A 35 -10.28 -5.99 -9.49
N LEU A 36 -9.85 -5.83 -8.25
CA LEU A 36 -10.65 -5.34 -7.13
C LEU A 36 -10.14 -3.97 -6.70
N GLY A 37 -11.00 -2.97 -6.75
CA GLY A 37 -10.69 -1.63 -6.29
C GLY A 37 -11.60 -0.55 -6.88
N PRO A 38 -11.35 0.72 -6.53
CA PRO A 38 -10.26 1.15 -5.66
C PRO A 38 -10.55 0.94 -4.16
N TYR A 39 -9.51 0.66 -3.38
CA TYR A 39 -9.49 0.91 -1.93
C TYR A 39 -8.75 2.22 -1.69
N VAL A 40 -9.44 3.20 -1.13
CA VAL A 40 -8.99 4.59 -1.09
C VAL A 40 -8.49 4.95 0.30
N TYR A 41 -7.31 5.58 0.34
CA TYR A 41 -6.71 6.11 1.55
C TYR A 41 -6.33 7.57 1.36
N VAL A 42 -6.73 8.42 2.31
CA VAL A 42 -6.27 9.80 2.40
C VAL A 42 -4.97 9.83 3.20
N GLU A 43 -3.92 10.36 2.60
CA GLU A 43 -2.62 10.51 3.23
C GLU A 43 -2.51 11.83 3.99
N ARG A 44 -1.85 11.78 5.16
CA ARG A 44 -1.39 12.98 5.87
C ARG A 44 0.08 12.86 6.16
N TRP A 45 0.82 13.91 5.83
CA TRP A 45 2.26 13.95 6.02
C TRP A 45 2.62 14.91 7.14
N GLU A 46 3.47 14.45 8.05
CA GLU A 46 4.01 15.26 9.13
C GLU A 46 5.53 15.06 9.22
N LYS A 47 6.28 16.18 9.28
CA LYS A 47 7.70 16.13 9.60
C LYS A 47 7.88 16.14 11.12
N VAL A 48 8.46 15.08 11.67
CA VAL A 48 8.73 14.89 13.10
C VAL A 48 10.24 14.86 13.37
N ASN A 49 10.63 14.97 14.64
CA ASN A 49 12.04 14.92 15.08
C ASN A 49 12.94 15.89 14.31
N LEU A 50 12.57 17.18 14.32
CA LEU A 50 13.33 18.22 13.64
C LEU A 50 14.57 18.61 14.44
N THR A 51 15.74 18.49 13.82
CA THR A 51 17.02 18.95 14.37
C THR A 51 17.62 19.99 13.44
N PHE A 52 17.80 21.20 13.95
CA PHE A 52 18.49 22.28 13.24
C PHE A 52 19.99 22.15 13.50
N GLN A 53 20.77 22.09 12.44
CA GLN A 53 22.23 22.02 12.51
C GLN A 53 22.84 23.42 12.33
N GLU A 54 24.03 23.63 12.88
CA GLU A 54 24.75 24.91 12.80
C GLU A 54 25.19 25.27 11.37
N ASN A 55 25.29 24.28 10.48
CA ASN A 55 25.56 24.46 9.05
C ASN A 55 24.34 24.95 8.24
N GLY A 56 23.23 25.29 8.89
CA GLY A 56 22.01 25.77 8.25
C GLY A 56 21.11 24.67 7.68
N THR A 57 21.41 23.39 7.92
CA THR A 57 20.56 22.27 7.47
C THR A 57 19.57 21.83 8.55
N VAL A 58 18.51 21.13 8.12
CA VAL A 58 17.49 20.59 9.02
C VAL A 58 17.31 19.10 8.75
N THR A 59 17.58 18.28 9.76
CA THR A 59 17.27 16.86 9.74
C THR A 59 15.84 16.66 10.25
N PHE A 60 15.05 15.82 9.58
CA PHE A 60 13.70 15.49 9.99
C PHE A 60 13.35 14.06 9.56
N GLN A 61 12.33 13.49 10.18
CA GLN A 61 11.72 12.24 9.76
C GLN A 61 10.34 12.53 9.17
N GLN A 62 10.01 11.90 8.04
CA GLN A 62 8.70 12.03 7.43
C GLN A 62 7.78 10.92 7.92
N GLN A 63 6.75 11.30 8.67
CA GLN A 63 5.66 10.42 9.07
C GLN A 63 4.54 10.52 8.04
N LYS A 64 4.13 9.37 7.49
CA LYS A 64 2.96 9.25 6.63
C LYS A 64 1.86 8.51 7.40
N ILE A 65 0.67 9.09 7.45
CA ILE A 65 -0.52 8.50 8.07
C ILE A 65 -1.51 8.23 6.96
N PHE A 66 -2.00 7.00 6.87
CA PHE A 66 -2.99 6.58 5.88
C PHE A 66 -4.33 6.39 6.59
N LYS A 67 -5.35 7.12 6.16
CA LYS A 67 -6.72 6.97 6.68
C LYS A 67 -7.60 6.40 5.59
N PHE A 68 -8.22 5.25 5.84
CA PHE A 68 -9.15 4.64 4.90
C PHE A 68 -10.38 5.54 4.67
N ASP A 69 -10.80 5.62 3.42
CA ASP A 69 -11.97 6.37 2.97
C ASP A 69 -13.02 5.37 2.42
N PRO A 70 -14.03 4.98 3.23
CA PRO A 70 -15.03 4.02 2.82
C PRO A 70 -15.99 4.56 1.75
N GLU A 71 -16.16 5.89 1.63
CA GLU A 71 -17.11 6.48 0.68
C GLU A 71 -16.58 6.44 -0.76
N GLN A 72 -15.26 6.55 -0.91
CA GLN A 72 -14.60 6.47 -2.21
C GLN A 72 -14.08 5.06 -2.56
N SER A 73 -14.26 4.09 -1.66
CA SER A 73 -13.80 2.71 -1.84
C SER A 73 -14.91 1.80 -2.37
N VAL A 74 -14.52 0.78 -3.13
CA VAL A 74 -15.47 -0.22 -3.67
C VAL A 74 -15.98 -1.20 -2.61
N GLY A 75 -15.21 -1.39 -1.53
CA GLY A 75 -15.47 -2.37 -0.49
C GLY A 75 -14.79 -1.99 0.83
N ASP A 76 -14.71 -2.93 1.76
CA ASP A 76 -14.15 -2.70 3.11
C ASP A 76 -12.67 -3.12 3.19
N VAL A 77 -11.94 -2.63 4.20
CA VAL A 77 -10.57 -3.07 4.46
C VAL A 77 -10.46 -4.54 4.85
N GLU A 78 -11.57 -5.15 5.27
CA GLU A 78 -11.65 -6.57 5.64
C GLU A 78 -11.99 -7.49 4.45
N ASP A 79 -12.09 -6.96 3.22
CA ASP A 79 -12.37 -7.75 2.03
C ASP A 79 -11.27 -8.81 1.79
N MET A 80 -11.72 -10.06 1.57
CA MET A 80 -10.81 -11.18 1.35
C MET A 80 -10.35 -11.24 -0.10
N VAL A 81 -9.04 -11.41 -0.28
CA VAL A 81 -8.42 -11.55 -1.60
C VAL A 81 -7.48 -12.74 -1.63
N VAL A 82 -7.42 -13.42 -2.77
CA VAL A 82 -6.47 -14.48 -3.03
C VAL A 82 -5.32 -13.90 -3.86
N VAL A 83 -4.14 -13.83 -3.24
CA VAL A 83 -2.92 -13.25 -3.82
C VAL A 83 -1.72 -14.17 -3.58
N PRO A 84 -0.63 -14.03 -4.36
CA PRO A 84 0.58 -14.80 -4.11
C PRO A 84 1.15 -14.57 -2.71
N ASN A 85 1.69 -15.62 -2.11
CA ASN A 85 2.40 -15.53 -0.83
C ASN A 85 3.77 -14.86 -1.01
N ILE A 86 3.80 -13.53 -0.95
CA ILE A 86 5.00 -12.72 -1.18
C ILE A 86 6.17 -13.11 -0.26
N PRO A 87 6.00 -13.27 1.07
CA PRO A 87 7.11 -13.71 1.95
C PRO A 87 7.77 -15.02 1.52
N MET A 88 6.97 -15.98 1.04
CA MET A 88 7.50 -17.25 0.55
C MET A 88 8.29 -17.10 -0.75
N LEU A 89 7.81 -16.24 -1.65
CA LEU A 89 8.50 -15.95 -2.91
C LEU A 89 9.86 -15.26 -2.67
N GLU A 90 9.92 -14.30 -1.75
CA GLU A 90 11.16 -13.60 -1.41
C GLU A 90 12.22 -14.55 -0.81
N CYS A 91 11.81 -15.50 0.01
CA CYS A 91 12.72 -16.47 0.63
C CYS A 91 13.44 -17.37 -0.40
N ASN A 92 12.81 -17.64 -1.55
CA ASN A 92 13.40 -18.46 -2.60
C ASN A 92 14.40 -17.71 -3.49
N ILE A 93 14.45 -16.38 -3.43
CA ILE A 93 15.34 -15.55 -4.27
C ILE A 93 16.74 -15.41 -3.63
N THR A 94 16.86 -15.66 -2.32
CA THR A 94 18.11 -15.44 -1.56
C THR A 94 18.95 -16.73 -1.40
N LYS A 95 18.73 -17.77 -2.22
CA LYS A 95 19.52 -19.00 -2.22
C LYS A 95 20.45 -19.11 -3.42
#